data_AF-A0A940NYH1-F1
#
_entry.id   AF-A0A940NYH1-F1
#
_cell.length_a   1.000
_cell.length_b   1.000
_cell.length_c   1.000
_cell.angle_alpha   90.00
_cell.angle_beta   90.00
_cell.angle_gamma   90.00
#
_symmetry.space_group_name_H-M   'P 1'
#
loop_
_entity.id
_entity.type
_entity.pdbx_description
1 polymer ?
#
loop_
_entity_poly.entity_id
_entity_poly.type
_entity_poly.pdbx_seq_one_letter_code
_entity_poly.pdbx_strand_id
1 'polypeptide(L)'
;MNKHTTITTKIAAFSLAAVSCASLMLAPMNGIAAPLQNFCITASASSDNYKKDTVVLDNNRSVTLSAGKQRHWFSQNGKYQLTLTAYGNLVLKETNSGNTIWSTGLGNDYSSNRSFKLVMQTDGNLVLYDKNSKAKWDSRTLIKGGGNSYSLRLSNDGELYVYHYESGHSLWSSRSEIECTAKSNTLLRPSQCLTSKNRLYCAMMQQDGNFVIYRRNYGTDSVVWHTNTYNHKGAFLALQQDGNLVVYQSGRALYNSGTCYSPHAAYKLSLGDDGILRLVRKSDMREIWNASKGINKIEKMLDWAVKIAADDTHGYSQTNRLGPNYDCSSFVSSAAKQAGFRVSADLNTGTMKEAFKAAGFE
;
A
#
# COMPACT_ATOMS: atom_id res chain seq x y z
N MET A 1 44.28 4.33 -24.46
CA MET A 1 43.96 3.57 -23.23
C MET A 1 42.46 3.59 -23.00
N ASN A 2 41.83 2.44 -23.27
CA ASN A 2 40.46 1.94 -23.02
C ASN A 2 39.30 2.93 -22.80
N LYS A 3 38.62 3.28 -23.90
CA LYS A 3 37.20 3.72 -23.93
C LYS A 3 36.29 2.49 -24.07
N HIS A 4 36.05 1.75 -22.99
CA HIS A 4 34.91 0.81 -22.89
C HIS A 4 34.67 0.51 -21.41
N THR A 5 33.91 1.37 -20.76
CA THR A 5 33.25 1.05 -19.50
C THR A 5 31.77 0.93 -19.80
N THR A 6 31.29 -0.32 -19.83
CA THR A 6 29.90 -0.69 -20.11
C THR A 6 28.96 0.01 -19.12
N ILE A 7 27.74 0.33 -19.54
CA ILE A 7 26.66 0.96 -18.74
C ILE A 7 26.53 0.34 -17.34
N THR A 8 26.72 -0.98 -17.24
CA THR A 8 26.71 -1.77 -15.99
C THR A 8 27.76 -1.31 -14.97
N THR A 9 28.92 -0.84 -15.41
CA THR A 9 30.03 -0.40 -14.54
C THR A 9 29.82 1.04 -14.03
N LYS A 10 29.22 1.92 -14.85
CA LYS A 10 28.84 3.29 -14.44
C LYS A 10 27.68 3.25 -13.44
N ILE A 11 26.65 2.45 -13.71
CA ILE A 11 25.52 2.23 -12.77
C ILE A 11 26.03 1.64 -11.45
N ALA A 12 26.96 0.69 -11.49
CA ALA A 12 27.57 0.12 -10.28
C ALA A 12 28.34 1.19 -9.48
N ALA A 13 29.14 2.06 -10.13
CA ALA A 13 29.87 3.12 -9.44
C ALA A 13 28.95 4.17 -8.78
N PHE A 14 27.88 4.58 -9.46
CA PHE A 14 26.88 5.50 -8.89
C PHE A 14 26.00 4.85 -7.82
N SER A 15 25.67 3.56 -7.97
CA SER A 15 24.89 2.80 -6.97
C SER A 15 25.70 2.51 -5.71
N LEU A 16 26.99 2.14 -5.84
CA LEU A 16 27.88 1.89 -4.70
C LEU A 16 28.15 3.18 -3.91
N ALA A 17 28.28 4.31 -4.61
CA ALA A 17 28.43 5.65 -4.04
C ALA A 17 27.17 6.15 -3.31
N ALA A 18 25.99 5.89 -3.87
CA ALA A 18 24.72 6.22 -3.22
C ALA A 18 24.48 5.36 -1.97
N VAL A 19 24.83 4.07 -2.03
CA VAL A 19 24.66 3.12 -0.90
C VAL A 19 25.64 3.41 0.25
N SER A 20 26.86 3.87 -0.04
CA SER A 20 27.84 4.23 1.01
C SER A 20 27.52 5.55 1.73
N CYS A 21 26.76 6.46 1.10
CA CYS A 21 26.28 7.69 1.75
C CYS A 21 24.90 7.54 2.41
N ALA A 22 24.05 6.63 1.91
CA ALA A 22 22.67 6.45 2.40
C ALA A 22 22.56 5.65 3.72
N SER A 23 23.66 5.08 4.23
CA SER A 23 23.64 4.20 5.41
C SER A 23 23.47 4.93 6.77
N LEU A 24 23.21 6.24 6.77
CA LEU A 24 23.21 7.11 7.96
C LEU A 24 21.84 7.74 8.33
N MET A 25 20.76 7.34 7.65
CA MET A 25 19.46 8.02 7.62
C MET A 25 18.33 7.05 8.04
N LEU A 26 18.16 6.78 9.34
CA LEU A 26 17.01 6.04 9.88
C LEU A 26 16.63 6.52 11.30
N ALA A 27 15.40 7.07 11.42
CA ALA A 27 14.48 7.13 12.59
C ALA A 27 14.50 8.37 13.54
N PRO A 28 13.43 8.65 14.34
CA PRO A 28 12.33 9.59 14.03
C PRO A 28 12.09 10.70 15.09
N MET A 29 11.42 11.84 14.78
CA MET A 29 10.94 12.81 15.82
C MET A 29 9.68 13.66 15.52
N ASN A 30 8.75 13.63 16.49
CA ASN A 30 7.93 14.67 17.19
C ASN A 30 7.55 16.06 16.59
N GLY A 31 6.24 16.36 16.69
CA GLY A 31 5.58 17.67 17.00
C GLY A 31 5.66 18.77 15.94
N ILE A 32 4.67 19.64 15.65
CA ILE A 32 3.73 20.41 16.48
C ILE A 32 2.50 20.78 15.60
N ALA A 33 1.29 20.86 16.19
CA ALA A 33 0.06 21.29 15.51
C ALA A 33 -0.52 22.59 16.10
N ALA A 34 -1.18 23.40 15.28
CA ALA A 34 -2.07 24.51 15.68
C ALA A 34 -3.53 24.20 15.22
N PRO A 35 -4.57 24.67 15.94
CA PRO A 35 -5.93 24.14 15.77
C PRO A 35 -6.76 24.99 14.81
N LEU A 36 -7.67 24.34 14.07
CA LEU A 36 -8.90 24.97 13.59
C LEU A 36 -10.08 24.06 13.90
N GLN A 37 -11.08 24.65 14.55
CA GLN A 37 -12.34 24.03 14.93
C GLN A 37 -13.12 23.61 13.68
N ASN A 38 -13.56 22.36 13.63
CA ASN A 38 -14.70 21.95 12.81
C ASN A 38 -15.59 21.01 13.62
N PHE A 39 -16.89 21.32 13.60
CA PHE A 39 -17.96 20.70 14.36
C PHE A 39 -18.02 19.17 14.18
N CYS A 40 -18.24 18.47 15.30
CA CYS A 40 -18.23 17.01 15.40
C CYS A 40 -19.57 16.38 15.01
N ILE A 41 -19.52 15.24 14.32
CA ILE A 41 -20.46 14.13 14.54
C ILE A 41 -19.62 12.91 14.88
N THR A 42 -19.79 12.40 16.09
CA THR A 42 -19.07 11.23 16.63
C THR A 42 -19.67 9.94 16.10
N ALA A 43 -18.93 9.18 15.29
CA ALA A 43 -19.18 7.77 15.07
C ALA A 43 -18.28 6.97 16.03
N SER A 44 -18.86 6.25 16.98
CA SER A 44 -18.12 5.33 17.87
C SER A 44 -17.82 4.02 17.13
N ALA A 45 -16.55 3.71 16.89
CA ALA A 45 -16.14 2.42 16.37
C ALA A 45 -15.79 1.48 17.54
N SER A 46 -16.61 0.44 17.77
CA SER A 46 -16.26 -0.64 18.71
C SER A 46 -15.26 -1.61 18.07
N SER A 47 -14.23 -2.00 18.80
CA SER A 47 -13.15 -2.91 18.40
C SER A 47 -13.55 -4.38 18.17
N ASP A 48 -14.82 -4.75 18.33
CA ASP A 48 -15.25 -6.16 18.45
C ASP A 48 -15.83 -6.81 17.17
N ASN A 49 -15.86 -6.12 16.03
CA ASN A 49 -16.62 -6.60 14.86
C ASN A 49 -16.02 -7.79 14.10
N TYR A 50 -14.71 -8.11 14.24
CA TYR A 50 -14.10 -9.27 13.58
C TYR A 50 -14.73 -10.62 14.01
N LYS A 51 -15.26 -10.70 15.24
CA LYS A 51 -15.96 -11.91 15.74
C LYS A 51 -17.27 -12.21 14.99
N LYS A 52 -17.78 -11.28 14.18
CA LYS A 52 -19.04 -11.38 13.42
C LYS A 52 -18.83 -11.66 11.92
N ASP A 53 -17.61 -11.98 11.51
CA ASP A 53 -17.30 -12.30 10.12
C ASP A 53 -17.32 -13.81 9.88
N THR A 54 -17.71 -14.22 8.68
CA THR A 54 -17.72 -15.63 8.30
C THR A 54 -16.28 -16.12 8.12
N VAL A 55 -15.91 -17.17 8.86
CA VAL A 55 -14.65 -17.89 8.63
C VAL A 55 -14.83 -18.77 7.39
N VAL A 56 -14.06 -18.48 6.35
CA VAL A 56 -14.07 -19.26 5.10
C VAL A 56 -13.14 -20.47 5.23
N LEU A 57 -11.92 -20.20 5.71
CA LEU A 57 -10.85 -21.17 5.94
C LEU A 57 -10.02 -20.73 7.14
N ASP A 58 -9.85 -21.62 8.13
CA ASP A 58 -8.90 -21.44 9.23
C ASP A 58 -7.49 -21.92 8.86
N ASN A 59 -6.54 -21.64 9.74
CA ASN A 59 -5.13 -21.98 9.55
C ASN A 59 -4.93 -23.46 9.23
N ASN A 60 -4.08 -23.72 8.24
CA ASN A 60 -3.75 -25.05 7.73
C ASN A 60 -4.98 -25.89 7.32
N ARG A 61 -6.13 -25.24 7.10
CA ARG A 61 -7.29 -25.87 6.49
C ARG A 61 -7.20 -25.69 4.98
N SER A 62 -7.71 -26.70 4.28
CA SER A 62 -7.88 -26.66 2.85
C SER A 62 -9.27 -27.09 2.46
N VAL A 63 -9.76 -26.49 1.39
CA VAL A 63 -10.93 -26.97 0.67
C VAL A 63 -10.44 -27.59 -0.62
N THR A 64 -10.73 -28.87 -0.82
CA THR A 64 -10.56 -29.53 -2.11
C THR A 64 -11.93 -29.65 -2.78
N LEU A 65 -12.02 -29.22 -4.03
CA LEU A 65 -13.16 -29.47 -4.89
C LEU A 65 -12.82 -30.51 -5.92
N SER A 66 -13.63 -31.56 -5.97
CA SER A 66 -13.64 -32.51 -7.08
C SER A 66 -14.14 -31.84 -8.36
N ALA A 67 -13.74 -32.39 -9.50
CA ALA A 67 -14.19 -31.96 -10.82
C ALA A 67 -15.71 -31.73 -10.90
N GLY A 68 -16.12 -30.63 -11.52
CA GLY A 68 -17.54 -30.28 -11.71
C GLY A 68 -18.28 -29.81 -10.45
N LYS A 69 -17.64 -29.80 -9.27
CA LYS A 69 -18.25 -29.30 -8.02
C LYS A 69 -17.89 -27.84 -7.77
N GLN A 70 -18.78 -27.14 -7.08
CA GLN A 70 -18.55 -25.78 -6.59
C GLN A 70 -18.80 -25.75 -5.07
N ARG A 71 -18.24 -24.74 -4.40
CA ARG A 71 -18.50 -24.48 -2.98
C ARG A 71 -18.79 -23.02 -2.76
N HIS A 72 -19.75 -22.77 -1.87
CA HIS A 72 -20.22 -21.45 -1.52
C HIS A 72 -20.01 -21.18 -0.04
N TRP A 73 -19.73 -19.91 0.27
CA TRP A 73 -19.77 -19.36 1.62
C TRP A 73 -20.57 -18.06 1.57
N PHE A 74 -21.30 -17.77 2.63
CA PHE A 74 -22.10 -16.56 2.74
C PHE A 74 -21.60 -15.71 3.91
N SER A 75 -21.66 -14.38 3.76
CA SER A 75 -21.52 -13.48 4.91
C SER A 75 -22.61 -13.80 5.94
N GLN A 76 -22.38 -13.52 7.23
CA GLN A 76 -23.36 -13.84 8.28
C GLN A 76 -24.72 -13.18 8.04
N ASN A 77 -24.74 -12.00 7.40
CA ASN A 77 -25.95 -11.30 7.00
C ASN A 77 -26.56 -11.77 5.66
N GLY A 78 -25.97 -12.78 5.01
CA GLY A 78 -26.43 -13.37 3.74
C GLY A 78 -26.23 -12.51 2.48
N LYS A 79 -25.82 -11.24 2.61
CA LYS A 79 -25.74 -10.29 1.49
C LYS A 79 -24.63 -10.58 0.48
N TYR A 80 -23.61 -11.31 0.88
CA TYR A 80 -22.45 -11.59 0.05
C TYR A 80 -22.17 -13.08 -0.03
N GLN A 81 -21.82 -13.54 -1.23
CA GLN A 81 -21.51 -14.92 -1.53
C GLN A 81 -20.12 -15.04 -2.12
N LEU A 82 -19.25 -15.81 -1.47
CA LEU A 82 -17.99 -16.29 -2.03
C LEU A 82 -18.21 -17.66 -2.66
N THR A 83 -17.74 -17.84 -3.89
CA THR A 83 -17.85 -19.11 -4.61
C THR A 83 -16.50 -19.53 -5.14
N LEU A 84 -16.05 -20.73 -4.78
CA LEU A 84 -15.01 -21.42 -5.54
C LEU A 84 -15.72 -22.27 -6.62
N THR A 85 -15.56 -21.86 -7.88
CA THR A 85 -16.25 -22.46 -9.02
C THR A 85 -15.61 -23.79 -9.43
N ALA A 86 -16.36 -24.59 -10.20
CA ALA A 86 -15.87 -25.83 -10.78
C ALA A 86 -14.69 -25.66 -11.76
N TYR A 87 -14.42 -24.43 -12.20
CA TYR A 87 -13.32 -24.08 -13.10
C TYR A 87 -12.11 -23.48 -12.37
N GLY A 88 -12.15 -23.44 -11.03
CA GLY A 88 -11.05 -22.91 -10.24
C GLY A 88 -11.00 -21.39 -10.18
N ASN A 89 -12.12 -20.71 -10.43
CA ASN A 89 -12.24 -19.29 -10.14
C ASN A 89 -12.75 -19.12 -8.70
N LEU A 90 -12.15 -18.23 -7.91
CA LEU A 90 -12.70 -17.82 -6.62
C LEU A 90 -13.34 -16.44 -6.81
N VAL A 91 -14.65 -16.36 -6.62
CA VAL A 91 -15.47 -15.22 -7.02
C VAL A 91 -16.32 -14.74 -5.84
N LEU A 92 -16.21 -13.46 -5.50
CA LEU A 92 -17.05 -12.78 -4.52
C LEU A 92 -18.13 -11.97 -5.23
N LYS A 93 -19.39 -12.17 -4.84
CA LYS A 93 -20.55 -11.49 -5.41
C LYS A 93 -21.49 -10.95 -4.33
N GLU A 94 -22.28 -9.95 -4.70
CA GLU A 94 -23.53 -9.65 -4.00
C GLU A 94 -24.56 -10.75 -4.30
N THR A 95 -25.19 -11.30 -3.25
CA THR A 95 -26.11 -12.44 -3.37
C THR A 95 -27.35 -12.08 -4.19
N ASN A 96 -27.94 -10.91 -3.97
CA ASN A 96 -29.22 -10.53 -4.59
C ASN A 96 -29.08 -10.10 -6.05
N SER A 97 -28.07 -9.28 -6.34
CA SER A 97 -27.86 -8.72 -7.69
C SER A 97 -27.03 -9.64 -8.59
N GLY A 98 -26.22 -10.54 -8.00
CA GLY A 98 -25.24 -11.34 -8.72
C GLY A 98 -24.02 -10.55 -9.19
N ASN A 99 -23.92 -9.26 -8.84
CA ASN A 99 -22.81 -8.39 -9.22
C ASN A 99 -21.48 -8.93 -8.67
N THR A 100 -20.49 -9.05 -9.54
CA THR A 100 -19.15 -9.51 -9.16
C THR A 100 -18.37 -8.36 -8.52
N ILE A 101 -17.99 -8.56 -7.25
CA ILE A 101 -17.20 -7.60 -6.48
C ILE A 101 -15.71 -7.85 -6.73
N TRP A 102 -15.31 -9.13 -6.71
CA TRP A 102 -13.92 -9.52 -6.87
C TRP A 102 -13.82 -10.94 -7.44
N SER A 103 -12.75 -11.23 -8.19
CA SER A 103 -12.40 -12.60 -8.55
C SER A 103 -10.89 -12.79 -8.66
N THR A 104 -10.44 -14.04 -8.57
CA THR A 104 -9.03 -14.39 -8.85
C THR A 104 -8.65 -14.16 -10.31
N GLY A 105 -9.63 -13.96 -11.20
CA GLY A 105 -9.43 -13.78 -12.64
C GLY A 105 -9.02 -15.06 -13.36
N LEU A 106 -9.05 -16.20 -12.67
CA LEU A 106 -8.81 -17.50 -13.28
C LEU A 106 -10.07 -17.88 -14.08
N GLY A 107 -10.07 -17.55 -15.37
CA GLY A 107 -11.18 -17.82 -16.28
C GLY A 107 -11.42 -19.30 -16.54
N ASN A 108 -12.44 -19.60 -17.37
CA ASN A 108 -12.87 -20.93 -17.79
C ASN A 108 -11.82 -21.73 -18.62
N ASP A 109 -10.57 -21.25 -18.69
CA ASP A 109 -9.43 -21.91 -19.38
C ASP A 109 -9.03 -23.26 -18.76
N TYR A 110 -9.62 -23.59 -17.62
CA TYR A 110 -9.49 -24.89 -17.02
C TYR A 110 -10.69 -25.73 -17.41
N SER A 111 -10.44 -26.79 -18.19
CA SER A 111 -11.47 -27.78 -18.54
C SER A 111 -12.28 -28.18 -17.31
N SER A 112 -13.59 -28.38 -17.48
CA SER A 112 -14.60 -28.73 -16.45
C SER A 112 -14.28 -29.96 -15.59
N ASN A 113 -13.15 -30.63 -15.86
CA ASN A 113 -12.73 -31.89 -15.27
C ASN A 113 -11.45 -31.78 -14.43
N ARG A 114 -11.22 -30.64 -13.77
CA ARG A 114 -10.05 -30.44 -12.89
C ARG A 114 -10.49 -30.25 -11.45
N SER A 115 -9.77 -30.88 -10.53
CA SER A 115 -9.90 -30.63 -9.09
C SER A 115 -9.05 -29.42 -8.70
N PHE A 116 -9.53 -28.65 -7.73
CA PHE A 116 -8.85 -27.46 -7.22
C PHE A 116 -8.75 -27.52 -5.70
N LYS A 117 -7.68 -26.95 -5.15
CA LYS A 117 -7.44 -26.92 -3.71
C LYS A 117 -7.13 -25.49 -3.27
N LEU A 118 -8.03 -24.90 -2.48
CA LEU A 118 -7.79 -23.62 -1.81
C LEU A 118 -7.22 -23.91 -0.41
N VAL A 119 -6.07 -23.33 -0.08
CA VAL A 119 -5.33 -23.61 1.15
C VAL A 119 -4.96 -22.31 1.84
N MET A 120 -5.35 -22.16 3.11
CA MET A 120 -4.75 -21.17 4.00
C MET A 120 -3.49 -21.81 4.60
N GLN A 121 -2.32 -21.41 4.12
CA GLN A 121 -1.05 -22.02 4.50
C GLN A 121 -0.56 -21.49 5.85
N THR A 122 0.33 -22.26 6.48
CA THR A 122 0.97 -21.90 7.77
C THR A 122 1.99 -20.77 7.63
N ASP A 123 2.35 -20.37 6.41
CA ASP A 123 3.21 -19.22 6.16
C ASP A 123 2.41 -17.92 5.95
N GLY A 124 1.10 -17.94 6.17
CA GLY A 124 0.22 -16.78 5.99
C GLY A 124 -0.21 -16.54 4.54
N ASN A 125 0.21 -17.38 3.59
CA ASN A 125 -0.23 -17.28 2.21
C ASN A 125 -1.53 -18.05 1.96
N LEU A 126 -2.49 -17.41 1.29
CA LEU A 126 -3.68 -18.07 0.77
C LEU A 126 -3.39 -18.47 -0.67
N VAL A 127 -3.40 -19.77 -0.96
CA VAL A 127 -3.02 -20.28 -2.28
C VAL A 127 -4.11 -21.17 -2.87
N LEU A 128 -4.39 -20.95 -4.14
CA LEU A 128 -5.25 -21.80 -4.94
C LEU A 128 -4.39 -22.65 -5.88
N TYR A 129 -4.44 -23.96 -5.67
CA TYR A 129 -3.72 -24.97 -6.43
C TYR A 129 -4.63 -25.67 -7.45
N ASP A 130 -4.04 -26.08 -8.57
CA ASP A 130 -4.65 -27.06 -9.46
C ASP A 130 -4.44 -28.51 -8.96
N LYS A 131 -5.02 -29.48 -9.68
CA LYS A 131 -4.93 -30.91 -9.38
C LYS A 131 -3.49 -31.46 -9.27
N ASN A 132 -2.51 -30.79 -9.89
CA ASN A 132 -1.12 -31.21 -9.89
C ASN A 132 -0.32 -30.48 -8.79
N SER A 133 -1.00 -29.81 -7.85
CA SER A 133 -0.39 -28.97 -6.81
C SER A 133 0.40 -27.78 -7.39
N LYS A 134 0.09 -27.33 -8.61
CA LYS A 134 0.67 -26.09 -9.15
C LYS A 134 -0.15 -24.89 -8.67
N ALA A 135 0.51 -23.94 -8.02
CA ALA A 135 -0.12 -22.69 -7.61
C ALA A 135 -0.60 -21.92 -8.86
N LYS A 136 -1.88 -21.54 -8.87
CA LYS A 136 -2.51 -20.75 -9.94
C LYS A 136 -2.74 -19.31 -9.52
N TRP A 137 -2.98 -19.11 -8.24
CA TRP A 137 -3.18 -17.80 -7.64
C TRP A 137 -2.73 -17.88 -6.18
N ASP A 138 -2.12 -16.81 -5.70
CA ASP A 138 -1.75 -16.63 -4.31
C ASP A 138 -2.00 -15.19 -3.85
N SER A 139 -2.25 -15.00 -2.55
CA SER A 139 -2.50 -13.68 -1.97
C SER A 139 -1.24 -12.82 -1.84
N ARG A 140 -0.05 -13.39 -2.04
CA ARG A 140 1.26 -12.75 -1.81
C ARG A 140 1.41 -12.23 -0.38
N THR A 141 0.93 -13.00 0.59
CA THR A 141 0.94 -12.65 2.03
C THR A 141 1.86 -13.54 2.84
N LEU A 142 2.91 -14.09 2.21
CA LEU A 142 3.88 -14.92 2.90
C LEU A 142 4.61 -14.12 3.99
N ILE A 143 4.58 -14.65 5.20
CA ILE A 143 5.29 -14.14 6.37
C ILE A 143 6.37 -15.17 6.76
N LYS A 144 7.63 -14.72 6.76
CA LYS A 144 8.77 -15.56 7.12
C LYS A 144 8.76 -15.81 8.63
N GLY A 145 8.72 -17.08 9.04
CA GLY A 145 8.55 -17.46 10.46
C GLY A 145 7.10 -17.50 10.93
N GLY A 146 6.14 -17.50 9.99
CA GLY A 146 4.71 -17.51 10.29
C GLY A 146 4.26 -18.71 11.14
N GLY A 147 3.44 -18.42 12.15
CA GLY A 147 2.85 -19.38 13.08
C GLY A 147 1.49 -19.91 12.62
N ASN A 148 0.69 -20.46 13.53
CA ASN A 148 -0.57 -21.14 13.21
C ASN A 148 -1.82 -20.22 13.21
N SER A 149 -1.65 -18.96 12.84
CA SER A 149 -2.55 -17.88 13.26
C SER A 149 -3.20 -17.12 12.10
N TYR A 150 -3.57 -17.82 11.02
CA TYR A 150 -4.17 -17.19 9.84
C TYR A 150 -5.59 -17.67 9.54
N SER A 151 -6.42 -16.79 8.97
CA SER A 151 -7.72 -17.20 8.43
C SER A 151 -8.13 -16.36 7.22
N LEU A 152 -8.83 -16.98 6.27
CA LEU A 152 -9.58 -16.28 5.24
C LEU A 152 -10.98 -15.98 5.79
N ARG A 153 -11.39 -14.71 5.75
CA ARG A 153 -12.65 -14.22 6.31
C ARG A 153 -13.45 -13.43 5.30
N LEU A 154 -14.78 -13.54 5.40
CA LEU A 154 -15.74 -12.77 4.62
C LEU A 154 -16.58 -11.90 5.56
N SER A 155 -16.45 -10.58 5.41
CA SER A 155 -17.16 -9.62 6.25
C SER A 155 -18.60 -9.39 5.80
N ASN A 156 -19.41 -8.87 6.74
CA ASN A 156 -20.77 -8.42 6.47
C ASN A 156 -20.86 -7.17 5.56
N ASP A 157 -19.73 -6.54 5.24
CA ASP A 157 -19.63 -5.38 4.35
C ASP A 157 -19.10 -5.77 2.95
N GLY A 158 -18.95 -7.07 2.65
CA GLY A 158 -18.49 -7.55 1.34
C GLY A 158 -16.98 -7.44 1.13
N GLU A 159 -16.21 -7.57 2.21
CA GLU A 159 -14.75 -7.66 2.16
C GLU A 159 -14.30 -9.11 2.36
N LEU A 160 -13.51 -9.64 1.42
CA LEU A 160 -12.79 -10.90 1.60
C LEU A 160 -11.34 -10.59 1.98
N TYR A 161 -10.86 -11.12 3.08
CA TYR A 161 -9.53 -10.78 3.58
C TYR A 161 -8.82 -11.93 4.30
N VAL A 162 -7.48 -11.90 4.26
CA VAL A 162 -6.63 -12.79 5.07
C VAL A 162 -6.32 -12.06 6.37
N TYR A 163 -6.62 -12.67 7.51
CA TYR A 163 -6.38 -12.12 8.83
C TYR A 163 -5.30 -12.88 9.58
N HIS A 164 -4.45 -12.16 10.29
CA HIS A 164 -3.45 -12.71 11.19
C HIS A 164 -3.85 -12.46 12.64
N TYR A 165 -4.14 -13.51 13.41
CA TYR A 165 -4.64 -13.39 14.78
C TYR A 165 -3.61 -12.79 15.75
N GLU A 166 -2.33 -13.11 15.59
CA GLU A 166 -1.29 -12.64 16.52
C GLU A 166 -1.03 -11.14 16.38
N SER A 167 -0.93 -10.63 15.14
CA SER A 167 -0.79 -9.19 14.93
C SER A 167 -2.15 -8.46 14.96
N GLY A 168 -3.25 -9.18 14.85
CA GLY A 168 -4.60 -8.62 14.72
C GLY A 168 -4.84 -7.84 13.43
N HIS A 169 -4.03 -8.06 12.38
CA HIS A 169 -4.06 -7.27 11.13
C HIS A 169 -4.60 -8.06 9.93
N SER A 170 -5.24 -7.35 8.99
CA SER A 170 -5.48 -7.89 7.65
C SER A 170 -4.18 -7.87 6.85
N LEU A 171 -3.80 -9.04 6.32
CA LEU A 171 -2.64 -9.23 5.46
C LEU A 171 -2.98 -9.03 3.98
N TRP A 172 -4.22 -9.22 3.56
CA TRP A 172 -4.68 -9.01 2.19
C TRP A 172 -6.17 -8.76 2.20
N SER A 173 -6.65 -7.90 1.30
CA SER A 173 -8.06 -7.61 1.11
C SER A 173 -8.41 -7.67 -0.38
N SER A 174 -9.62 -8.14 -0.69
CA SER A 174 -10.20 -8.07 -2.03
C SER A 174 -10.51 -6.64 -2.48
N ARG A 175 -10.42 -5.66 -1.59
CA ARG A 175 -10.65 -4.25 -1.88
C ARG A 175 -9.37 -3.56 -2.33
N SER A 176 -9.37 -3.09 -3.58
CA SER A 176 -8.36 -2.17 -4.12
C SER A 176 -8.84 -0.73 -4.24
N GLU A 177 -10.15 -0.53 -4.14
CA GLU A 177 -10.83 0.74 -4.27
C GLU A 177 -11.95 0.78 -3.22
N ILE A 178 -12.16 1.94 -2.59
CA ILE A 178 -13.36 2.22 -1.80
C ILE A 178 -14.12 3.33 -2.51
N GLU A 179 -15.34 3.00 -2.95
CA GLU A 179 -16.29 4.00 -3.41
C GLU A 179 -16.97 4.63 -2.20
N CYS A 180 -16.80 5.94 -2.06
CA CYS A 180 -17.40 6.68 -0.97
C CYS A 180 -18.70 7.30 -1.50
N THR A 181 -19.83 6.69 -1.14
CA THR A 181 -21.14 7.34 -1.23
C THR A 181 -21.51 7.92 0.13
N ALA A 182 -22.36 8.95 0.15
CA ALA A 182 -22.67 9.82 1.29
C ALA A 182 -23.18 9.14 2.59
N LYS A 183 -23.16 7.80 2.68
CA LYS A 183 -23.75 6.99 3.75
C LYS A 183 -22.76 6.42 4.78
N SER A 184 -21.44 6.52 4.57
CA SER A 184 -20.45 6.14 5.61
C SER A 184 -19.20 7.01 5.54
N ASN A 185 -18.86 7.66 6.65
CA ASN A 185 -17.67 8.51 6.75
C ASN A 185 -16.42 7.72 7.18
N THR A 186 -16.56 6.50 7.73
CA THR A 186 -15.40 5.66 8.10
C THR A 186 -15.00 4.79 6.92
N LEU A 187 -13.75 4.93 6.47
CA LEU A 187 -13.18 4.17 5.35
C LEU A 187 -12.39 2.96 5.81
N LEU A 188 -11.41 3.18 6.69
CA LEU A 188 -10.57 2.13 7.25
C LEU A 188 -10.57 2.26 8.75
N ARG A 189 -11.02 1.20 9.41
CA ARG A 189 -10.91 1.01 10.87
C ARG A 189 -9.49 0.52 11.20
N PRO A 190 -9.08 0.56 12.48
CA PRO A 190 -7.86 -0.10 12.90
C PRO A 190 -7.74 -1.50 12.29
N SER A 191 -6.54 -1.82 11.82
CA SER A 191 -6.14 -3.09 11.21
C SER A 191 -6.70 -3.39 9.82
N GLN A 192 -7.52 -2.50 9.25
CA GLN A 192 -8.00 -2.64 7.87
C GLN A 192 -7.05 -2.02 6.87
N CYS A 193 -7.05 -2.55 5.64
CA CYS A 193 -6.20 -2.06 4.58
C CYS A 193 -6.88 -2.03 3.20
N LEU A 194 -6.41 -1.11 2.35
CA LEU A 194 -6.61 -1.13 0.90
C LEU A 194 -5.42 -1.79 0.23
N THR A 195 -5.63 -2.75 -0.67
CA THR A 195 -4.55 -3.46 -1.37
C THR A 195 -4.54 -3.10 -2.86
N SER A 196 -3.39 -2.76 -3.45
CA SER A 196 -3.30 -2.47 -4.89
C SER A 196 -3.69 -3.68 -5.75
N LYS A 197 -4.05 -3.48 -7.02
CA LYS A 197 -4.48 -4.56 -7.93
C LYS A 197 -3.37 -5.60 -8.15
N ASN A 198 -2.12 -5.14 -8.24
CA ASN A 198 -0.92 -5.99 -8.33
C ASN A 198 -0.50 -6.63 -6.99
N ARG A 199 -1.16 -6.26 -5.89
CA ARG A 199 -0.96 -6.76 -4.51
C ARG A 199 0.39 -6.42 -3.89
N LEU A 200 1.14 -5.52 -4.51
CA LEU A 200 2.44 -5.07 -4.01
C LEU A 200 2.34 -3.92 -3.01
N TYR A 201 1.17 -3.28 -2.88
CA TYR A 201 1.00 -2.17 -1.96
C TYR A 201 -0.22 -2.33 -1.07
N CYS A 202 -0.12 -1.77 0.13
CA CYS A 202 -1.12 -1.84 1.16
C CYS A 202 -1.21 -0.52 1.92
N ALA A 203 -2.35 0.16 1.88
CA ALA A 203 -2.62 1.33 2.71
C ALA A 203 -3.43 0.91 3.93
N MET A 204 -2.82 0.93 5.11
CA MET A 204 -3.33 0.35 6.35
C MET A 204 -3.53 1.41 7.42
N MET A 205 -4.68 1.38 8.08
CA MET A 205 -4.89 2.07 9.35
C MET A 205 -4.38 1.16 10.47
N GLN A 206 -3.21 1.43 11.04
CA GLN A 206 -2.58 0.60 12.04
C GLN A 206 -3.26 0.69 13.41
N GLN A 207 -3.06 -0.32 14.27
CA GLN A 207 -3.60 -0.31 15.64
C GLN A 207 -3.03 0.79 16.53
N ASP A 208 -1.79 1.21 16.28
CA ASP A 208 -1.13 2.30 17.01
C ASP A 208 -1.72 3.67 16.67
N GLY A 209 -2.61 3.76 15.68
CA GLY A 209 -3.26 4.99 15.23
C GLY A 209 -2.63 5.64 14.01
N ASN A 210 -1.54 5.09 13.45
CA ASN A 210 -0.93 5.63 12.25
C ASN A 210 -1.64 5.11 10.99
N PHE A 211 -1.78 5.96 9.96
CA PHE A 211 -2.22 5.51 8.64
C PHE A 211 -1.01 5.45 7.72
N VAL A 212 -0.69 4.26 7.19
CA VAL A 212 0.59 3.97 6.53
C VAL A 212 0.37 3.23 5.21
N ILE A 213 1.08 3.65 4.17
CA ILE A 213 1.19 2.92 2.91
C ILE A 213 2.48 2.12 2.92
N TYR A 214 2.36 0.81 2.71
CA TYR A 214 3.45 -0.13 2.60
C TYR A 214 3.63 -0.59 1.16
N ARG A 215 4.89 -0.79 0.76
CA ARG A 215 5.26 -1.74 -0.29
C ARG A 215 5.51 -3.08 0.37
N ARG A 216 4.78 -4.10 -0.06
CA ARG A 216 4.94 -5.47 0.44
C ARG A 216 6.13 -6.13 -0.24
N ASN A 217 7.06 -6.61 0.57
CA ASN A 217 8.16 -7.47 0.10
C ASN A 217 8.09 -8.80 0.84
N TYR A 218 8.68 -9.85 0.27
CA TYR A 218 8.78 -11.15 0.94
C TYR A 218 9.59 -11.02 2.24
N GLY A 219 8.90 -11.08 3.39
CA GLY A 219 9.51 -11.08 4.73
C GLY A 219 9.38 -9.78 5.51
N THR A 220 9.53 -8.61 4.88
CA THR A 220 9.42 -7.30 5.56
C THR A 220 8.86 -6.23 4.63
N ASP A 221 7.76 -5.62 5.07
CA ASP A 221 7.13 -4.48 4.39
C ASP A 221 7.99 -3.22 4.53
N SER A 222 8.05 -2.42 3.46
CA SER A 222 8.72 -1.12 3.47
C SER A 222 7.68 -0.01 3.52
N VAL A 223 7.87 0.96 4.41
CA VAL A 223 7.00 2.14 4.49
C VAL A 223 7.25 3.03 3.26
N VAL A 224 6.18 3.39 2.56
CA VAL A 224 6.18 4.30 1.40
C VAL A 224 5.74 5.70 1.81
N TRP A 225 4.72 5.80 2.66
CA TRP A 225 4.15 7.07 3.14
C TRP A 225 3.36 6.85 4.44
N HIS A 226 3.24 7.86 5.31
CA HIS A 226 2.38 7.79 6.50
C HIS A 226 1.87 9.16 6.96
N THR A 227 0.86 9.16 7.81
CA THR A 227 0.25 10.38 8.39
C THR A 227 0.96 10.90 9.64
N ASN A 228 1.90 10.14 10.23
CA ASN A 228 2.54 10.49 11.51
C ASN A 228 1.55 10.61 12.69
N THR A 229 0.55 9.72 12.73
CA THR A 229 -0.50 9.72 13.77
C THR A 229 -0.39 8.53 14.72
N TYR A 230 0.81 7.96 14.86
CA TYR A 230 1.10 6.88 15.80
C TYR A 230 0.88 7.32 17.27
N ASN A 231 0.76 6.35 18.19
CA ASN A 231 0.36 6.52 19.60
C ASN A 231 -1.08 6.99 19.83
N HIS A 232 -1.94 6.92 18.82
CA HIS A 232 -3.36 7.25 18.88
C HIS A 232 -4.24 6.02 18.66
N LYS A 233 -4.10 5.01 19.53
CA LYS A 233 -4.88 3.76 19.46
C LYS A 233 -6.38 4.02 19.29
N GLY A 234 -7.01 3.23 18.43
CA GLY A 234 -8.41 3.39 18.08
C GLY A 234 -8.70 4.49 17.05
N ALA A 235 -7.67 5.13 16.49
CA ALA A 235 -7.86 6.05 15.38
C ALA A 235 -8.38 5.32 14.12
N PHE A 236 -9.10 6.06 13.28
CA PHE A 236 -9.65 5.54 12.04
C PHE A 236 -9.50 6.55 10.90
N LEU A 237 -9.41 6.04 9.67
CA LEU A 237 -9.41 6.86 8.47
C LEU A 237 -10.85 7.12 8.04
N ALA A 238 -11.17 8.37 7.80
CA ALA A 238 -12.47 8.85 7.39
C ALA A 238 -12.38 9.68 6.12
N LEU A 239 -13.38 9.60 5.26
CA LEU A 239 -13.61 10.59 4.21
C LEU A 239 -14.89 11.32 4.53
N GLN A 240 -14.76 12.60 4.77
CA GLN A 240 -15.85 13.49 5.11
C GLN A 240 -16.67 13.86 3.87
N GLN A 241 -17.93 14.28 4.08
CA GLN A 241 -18.83 14.68 3.00
C GLN A 241 -18.36 15.94 2.24
N ASP A 242 -17.46 16.72 2.84
CA ASP A 242 -16.81 17.88 2.23
C ASP A 242 -15.64 17.52 1.29
N GLY A 243 -15.29 16.23 1.19
CA GLY A 243 -14.18 15.73 0.40
C GLY A 243 -12.85 15.66 1.15
N ASN A 244 -12.84 15.87 2.47
CA ASN A 244 -11.62 15.83 3.27
C ASN A 244 -11.32 14.43 3.79
N LEU A 245 -10.12 13.91 3.53
CA LEU A 245 -9.63 12.64 4.06
C LEU A 245 -8.93 12.91 5.39
N VAL A 246 -9.44 12.33 6.47
CA VAL A 246 -9.06 12.69 7.85
C VAL A 246 -8.75 11.44 8.66
N VAL A 247 -7.71 11.48 9.49
CA VAL A 247 -7.51 10.50 10.57
C VAL A 247 -8.11 11.07 11.83
N TYR A 248 -9.07 10.36 12.42
CA TYR A 248 -9.76 10.75 13.64
C TYR A 248 -9.44 9.82 14.80
N GLN A 249 -9.40 10.38 16.01
CA GLN A 249 -9.46 9.61 17.27
C GLN A 249 -10.44 10.31 18.21
N SER A 250 -11.47 9.61 18.69
CA SER A 250 -12.44 10.14 19.66
C SER A 250 -12.99 11.53 19.31
N GLY A 251 -13.29 11.78 18.02
CA GLY A 251 -13.78 13.07 17.51
C GLY A 251 -12.71 14.12 17.22
N ARG A 252 -11.46 13.91 17.64
CA ARG A 252 -10.32 14.80 17.34
C ARG A 252 -9.68 14.43 16.00
N ALA A 253 -9.55 15.40 15.10
CA ALA A 253 -8.78 15.25 13.87
C ALA A 253 -7.27 15.27 14.19
N LEU A 254 -6.54 14.24 13.74
CA LEU A 254 -5.09 14.09 13.91
C LEU A 254 -4.32 14.43 12.63
N TYR A 255 -4.92 14.14 11.47
CA TYR A 255 -4.40 14.45 10.14
C TYR A 255 -5.56 14.83 9.22
N ASN A 256 -5.34 15.72 8.25
CA ASN A 256 -6.28 15.95 7.14
C ASN A 256 -5.56 16.19 5.81
N SER A 257 -6.19 15.82 4.70
CA SER A 257 -5.68 16.03 3.34
C SER A 257 -5.78 17.47 2.85
N GLY A 258 -6.55 18.32 3.54
CA GLY A 258 -6.79 19.71 3.15
C GLY A 258 -7.68 19.86 1.92
N THR A 259 -8.62 18.93 1.71
CA THR A 259 -9.46 18.86 0.50
C THR A 259 -10.94 19.20 0.72
N CYS A 260 -11.27 19.97 1.77
CA CYS A 260 -12.63 20.33 2.17
C CYS A 260 -13.41 21.26 1.19
N TYR A 261 -12.97 21.43 -0.05
CA TYR A 261 -13.49 22.43 -0.98
C TYR A 261 -14.60 21.90 -1.91
N SER A 262 -15.16 20.71 -1.66
CA SER A 262 -16.15 20.11 -2.57
C SER A 262 -17.27 19.39 -1.81
N PRO A 263 -18.15 20.14 -1.14
CA PRO A 263 -19.27 19.57 -0.41
C PRO A 263 -20.19 18.74 -1.31
N HIS A 264 -20.56 17.55 -0.83
CA HIS A 264 -21.56 16.64 -1.42
C HIS A 264 -21.18 15.99 -2.76
N ALA A 265 -19.92 16.01 -3.17
CA ALA A 265 -19.48 15.22 -4.32
C ALA A 265 -19.31 13.73 -3.95
N ALA A 266 -19.46 12.84 -4.95
CA ALA A 266 -19.06 11.45 -4.81
C ALA A 266 -17.55 11.33 -5.01
N TYR A 267 -16.89 10.54 -4.17
CA TYR A 267 -15.44 10.39 -4.17
C TYR A 267 -15.01 8.95 -4.30
N LYS A 268 -13.80 8.77 -4.82
CA LYS A 268 -13.12 7.49 -4.92
C LYS A 268 -11.76 7.58 -4.26
N LEU A 269 -11.51 6.71 -3.29
CA LEU A 269 -10.18 6.49 -2.74
C LEU A 269 -9.63 5.18 -3.34
N SER A 270 -8.50 5.26 -4.04
CA SER A 270 -7.90 4.12 -4.73
C SER A 270 -6.40 4.05 -4.50
N LEU A 271 -5.88 2.86 -4.19
CA LEU A 271 -4.44 2.61 -4.11
C LEU A 271 -3.95 2.09 -5.46
N GLY A 272 -3.12 2.90 -6.15
CA GLY A 272 -2.55 2.52 -7.43
C GLY A 272 -1.50 1.43 -7.32
N ASP A 273 -1.22 0.76 -8.44
CA ASP A 273 -0.15 -0.22 -8.58
C ASP A 273 1.25 0.39 -8.53
N ASP A 274 1.32 1.73 -8.52
CA ASP A 274 2.49 2.56 -8.27
C ASP A 274 2.70 2.89 -6.78
N GLY A 275 1.82 2.44 -5.89
CA GLY A 275 1.90 2.70 -4.46
C GLY A 275 1.37 4.08 -4.04
N ILE A 276 0.75 4.84 -4.96
CA ILE A 276 0.18 6.14 -4.65
C ILE A 276 -1.32 5.98 -4.35
N LEU A 277 -1.71 6.35 -3.13
CA LEU A 277 -3.11 6.49 -2.75
C LEU A 277 -3.67 7.79 -3.32
N ARG A 278 -4.80 7.70 -4.04
CA ARG A 278 -5.43 8.83 -4.74
C ARG A 278 -6.85 9.04 -4.28
N LEU A 279 -7.20 10.30 -4.05
CA LEU A 279 -8.56 10.76 -3.85
C LEU A 279 -9.03 11.47 -5.11
N VAL A 280 -10.04 10.90 -5.76
CA VAL A 280 -10.61 11.37 -7.03
C VAL A 280 -12.06 11.78 -6.82
N ARG A 281 -12.43 12.95 -7.34
CA ARG A 281 -13.82 13.39 -7.42
C ARG A 281 -14.49 12.74 -8.63
N LYS A 282 -15.60 12.02 -8.43
CA LYS A 282 -16.22 11.19 -9.49
C LYS A 282 -16.96 12.03 -10.55
N SER A 283 -17.44 13.22 -10.22
CA SER A 283 -18.23 14.05 -11.13
C SER A 283 -17.45 14.49 -12.38
N ASP A 284 -16.14 14.72 -12.22
CA ASP A 284 -15.26 15.23 -13.27
C ASP A 284 -13.94 14.43 -13.37
N MET A 285 -13.84 13.31 -12.64
CA MET A 285 -12.66 12.44 -12.59
C MET A 285 -11.36 13.14 -12.17
N ARG A 286 -11.48 14.29 -11.51
CA ARG A 286 -10.32 15.07 -11.08
C ARG A 286 -9.67 14.45 -9.85
N GLU A 287 -8.38 14.20 -9.93
CA GLU A 287 -7.57 13.92 -8.73
C GLU A 287 -7.47 15.20 -7.90
N ILE A 288 -7.98 15.15 -6.67
CA ILE A 288 -8.00 16.29 -5.75
C ILE A 288 -6.94 16.18 -4.66
N TRP A 289 -6.46 14.97 -4.38
CA TRP A 289 -5.34 14.71 -3.49
C TRP A 289 -4.70 13.35 -3.79
N ASN A 290 -3.42 13.24 -3.45
CA ASN A 290 -2.71 11.97 -3.44
C ASN A 290 -1.71 11.92 -2.27
N ALA A 291 -1.29 10.71 -1.92
CA ALA A 291 -0.23 10.47 -0.94
C ALA A 291 1.18 10.68 -1.53
N SER A 292 1.32 11.40 -2.65
CA SER A 292 2.62 11.67 -3.31
C SER A 292 3.17 13.06 -3.05
N LYS A 293 2.49 13.89 -2.23
CA LYS A 293 2.99 15.20 -1.78
C LYS A 293 4.25 14.99 -0.91
N GLY A 294 5.41 14.98 -1.56
CA GLY A 294 6.73 14.60 -1.01
C GLY A 294 7.47 13.58 -1.88
N ILE A 295 6.74 12.60 -2.45
CA ILE A 295 7.26 11.56 -3.36
C ILE A 295 7.65 12.14 -4.72
N ASN A 296 6.95 13.17 -5.21
CA ASN A 296 7.25 13.78 -6.51
C ASN A 296 8.66 14.41 -6.61
N LYS A 297 9.29 14.77 -5.49
CA LYS A 297 10.66 15.30 -5.48
C LYS A 297 11.68 14.17 -5.48
N ILE A 298 11.44 13.09 -4.73
CA ILE A 298 12.31 11.90 -4.77
C ILE A 298 12.30 11.28 -6.16
N GLU A 299 11.13 11.16 -6.80
CA GLU A 299 11.04 10.66 -8.18
C GLU A 299 11.74 11.59 -9.18
N LYS A 300 11.62 12.92 -9.02
CA LYS A 300 12.40 13.88 -9.84
C LYS A 300 13.91 13.76 -9.62
N MET A 301 14.33 13.47 -8.39
CA MET A 301 15.72 13.25 -8.04
C MET A 301 16.24 11.97 -8.72
N LEU A 302 15.45 10.90 -8.71
CA LEU A 302 15.75 9.64 -9.40
C LEU A 302 15.75 9.80 -10.93
N ASP A 303 14.75 10.45 -11.51
CA ASP A 303 14.66 10.71 -12.95
C ASP A 303 15.84 11.55 -13.45
N TRP A 304 16.21 12.60 -12.71
CA TRP A 304 17.41 13.39 -12.99
C TRP A 304 18.68 12.53 -12.93
N ALA A 305 18.83 11.73 -11.87
CA ALA A 305 20.00 10.87 -11.70
C ALA A 305 20.14 9.83 -12.83
N VAL A 306 19.02 9.20 -13.23
CA VAL A 306 19.00 8.24 -14.34
C VAL A 306 19.36 8.91 -15.67
N LYS A 307 18.83 10.11 -15.94
CA LYS A 307 19.14 10.86 -17.16
C LYS A 307 20.63 11.23 -17.26
N ILE A 308 21.22 11.73 -16.17
CA ILE A 308 22.65 12.06 -16.15
C ILE A 308 23.51 10.79 -16.26
N ALA A 309 23.11 9.69 -15.63
CA ALA A 309 23.84 8.42 -15.74
C ALA A 309 23.77 7.81 -17.16
N ALA A 310 22.72 8.12 -17.92
CA ALA A 310 22.54 7.67 -19.30
C ALA A 310 23.20 8.59 -20.35
N ASP A 311 23.67 9.78 -19.95
CA ASP A 311 24.28 10.77 -20.84
C ASP A 311 25.82 10.65 -20.80
N ASP A 312 26.41 10.19 -21.92
CA ASP A 312 27.85 9.97 -22.04
C ASP A 312 28.70 11.24 -22.08
N THR A 313 28.09 12.43 -22.10
CA THR A 313 28.80 13.71 -21.91
C THR A 313 29.12 14.02 -20.45
N HIS A 314 28.60 13.22 -19.51
CA HIS A 314 28.82 13.35 -18.08
C HIS A 314 29.67 12.19 -17.52
N GLY A 315 30.43 12.48 -16.46
CA GLY A 315 31.37 11.53 -15.87
C GLY A 315 31.67 11.79 -14.40
N TYR A 316 32.59 11.00 -13.84
CA TYR A 316 33.02 11.13 -12.45
C TYR A 316 34.20 12.10 -12.30
N SER A 317 34.11 13.08 -11.39
CA SER A 317 35.21 14.00 -11.09
C SER A 317 35.15 14.55 -9.67
N GLN A 318 36.26 14.45 -8.94
CA GLN A 318 36.42 15.06 -7.60
C GLN A 318 36.82 16.54 -7.66
N THR A 319 37.31 17.02 -8.82
CA THR A 319 37.78 18.41 -8.99
C THR A 319 36.75 19.28 -9.72
N ASN A 320 36.10 18.75 -10.77
CA ASN A 320 35.07 19.44 -11.55
C ASN A 320 33.72 18.80 -11.26
N ARG A 321 33.19 19.06 -10.05
CA ARG A 321 32.13 18.27 -9.41
C ARG A 321 30.72 18.85 -9.52
N LEU A 322 30.53 20.04 -10.09
CA LEU A 322 29.23 20.73 -10.17
C LEU A 322 28.64 20.74 -11.60
N GLY A 323 29.06 19.79 -12.43
CA GLY A 323 28.72 19.70 -13.84
C GLY A 323 29.88 20.14 -14.76
N PRO A 324 30.03 19.51 -15.94
CA PRO A 324 29.27 18.35 -16.43
C PRO A 324 29.65 17.04 -15.73
N ASN A 325 30.69 17.04 -14.90
CA ASN A 325 31.09 15.86 -14.12
C ASN A 325 30.70 16.04 -12.65
N TYR A 326 30.58 14.92 -11.93
CA TYR A 326 30.16 14.90 -10.54
C TYR A 326 30.99 13.92 -9.73
N ASP A 327 31.13 14.16 -8.43
CA ASP A 327 31.51 13.11 -7.49
C ASP A 327 30.26 12.55 -6.79
N CYS A 328 30.46 11.59 -5.89
CA CYS A 328 29.37 10.92 -5.18
C CYS A 328 28.42 11.90 -4.49
N SER A 329 28.98 12.86 -3.76
CA SER A 329 28.23 13.80 -2.94
C SER A 329 27.59 14.90 -3.76
N SER A 330 28.31 15.47 -4.74
CA SER A 330 27.79 16.53 -5.59
C SER A 330 26.72 16.04 -6.57
N PHE A 331 26.76 14.77 -6.98
CA PHE A 331 25.74 14.14 -7.80
C PHE A 331 24.39 14.05 -7.07
N VAL A 332 24.41 13.52 -5.85
CA VAL A 332 23.21 13.34 -5.00
C VAL A 332 22.62 14.70 -4.62
N SER A 333 23.46 15.67 -4.26
CA SER A 333 23.00 17.01 -3.90
C SER A 333 22.49 17.81 -5.11
N SER A 334 23.08 17.63 -6.29
CA SER A 334 22.57 18.20 -7.55
C SER A 334 21.22 17.60 -7.92
N ALA A 335 21.06 16.27 -7.81
CA ALA A 335 19.78 15.60 -8.05
C ALA A 335 18.67 16.13 -7.13
N ALA A 336 18.97 16.28 -5.83
CA ALA A 336 18.03 16.79 -4.85
C ALA A 336 17.68 18.28 -5.10
N LYS A 337 18.67 19.11 -5.45
CA LYS A 337 18.42 20.51 -5.82
C LYS A 337 17.53 20.61 -7.06
N GLN A 338 17.78 19.79 -8.09
CA GLN A 338 16.99 19.75 -9.32
C GLN A 338 15.57 19.22 -9.10
N ALA A 339 15.40 18.34 -8.11
CA ALA A 339 14.10 17.91 -7.63
C ALA A 339 13.33 18.97 -6.82
N GLY A 340 13.95 20.12 -6.50
CA GLY A 340 13.36 21.20 -5.74
C GLY A 340 13.43 21.01 -4.22
N PHE A 341 14.38 20.22 -3.72
CA PHE A 341 14.78 20.26 -2.31
C PHE A 341 15.63 21.51 -2.04
N ARG A 342 15.49 22.08 -0.83
CA ARG A 342 16.27 23.25 -0.40
C ARG A 342 17.66 22.79 0.08
N VAL A 343 18.46 22.27 -0.86
CA VAL A 343 19.83 21.80 -0.61
C VAL A 343 20.81 22.48 -1.58
N SER A 344 22.05 22.73 -1.12
CA SER A 344 23.14 23.16 -2.02
C SER A 344 23.53 22.02 -2.96
N ALA A 345 23.97 22.31 -4.18
CA ALA A 345 24.54 21.31 -5.07
C ALA A 345 26.01 21.00 -4.73
N ASP A 346 26.70 21.90 -4.01
CA ASP A 346 28.11 21.77 -3.64
C ASP A 346 28.26 21.25 -2.20
N LEU A 347 27.70 20.08 -1.94
CA LEU A 347 27.87 19.41 -0.65
C LEU A 347 28.99 18.40 -0.74
N ASN A 348 29.74 18.23 0.34
CA ASN A 348 30.63 17.09 0.53
C ASN A 348 29.96 16.06 1.46
N THR A 349 30.48 14.83 1.48
CA THR A 349 29.92 13.73 2.29
C THR A 349 29.72 14.09 3.76
N GLY A 350 30.61 14.91 4.34
CA GLY A 350 30.51 15.34 5.74
C GLY A 350 29.36 16.31 6.00
N THR A 351 29.05 17.20 5.06
CA THR A 351 28.00 18.22 5.21
C THR A 351 26.62 17.78 4.69
N MET A 352 26.57 16.70 3.91
CA MET A 352 25.33 16.22 3.30
C MET A 352 24.26 15.85 4.32
N LYS A 353 24.65 15.19 5.42
CA LYS A 353 23.69 14.73 6.43
C LYS A 353 22.88 15.88 7.00
N GLU A 354 23.54 16.95 7.43
CA GLU A 354 22.87 18.13 8.01
C GLU A 354 22.02 18.88 6.98
N ALA A 355 22.54 19.06 5.76
CA ALA A 355 21.83 19.76 4.69
C ALA A 355 20.56 19.01 4.23
N PHE A 356 20.63 17.68 4.10
CA PHE A 356 19.47 16.86 3.76
C PHE A 356 18.48 16.79 4.94
N LYS A 357 18.96 16.76 6.19
CA LYS A 357 18.09 16.93 7.36
C LYS A 357 17.31 18.22 7.35
N ALA A 358 17.98 19.34 7.06
CA ALA A 358 17.31 20.64 6.92
C ALA A 358 16.30 20.68 5.76
N ALA A 359 16.45 19.80 4.75
CA ALA A 359 15.54 19.67 3.63
C ALA A 359 14.40 18.66 3.85
N GLY A 360 14.28 18.07 5.04
CA GLY A 360 13.20 17.17 5.44
C GLY A 360 13.49 15.68 5.22
N PHE A 361 14.75 15.29 5.04
CA PHE A 361 15.19 13.90 5.09
C PHE A 361 15.59 13.54 6.54
N GLU A 362 15.46 12.30 6.98
CA GLU A 362 15.77 11.91 8.38
C GLU A 362 17.02 11.05 8.53
#